data_AF-A0A344L7N4-F1
#
_entry.id   AF-A0A344L7N4-F1
#
_cell.length_a   1.000
_cell.length_b   1.000
_cell.length_c   1.000
_cell.angle_alpha   90.00
_cell.angle_beta   90.00
_cell.angle_gamma   90.00
#
_symmetry.space_group_name_H-M   'P 1'
#
loop_
_entity.id
_entity.type
_entity.pdbx_description
1 polymer ?
#
loop_
_entity_poly.entity_id
_entity_poly.type
_entity_poly.pdbx_seq_one_letter_code
_entity_poly.pdbx_strand_id
1 'polypeptide(L)'
;MSRWSAPLEIKVITGLLLGIALVHILLSLVLLSAPGSTGRVLFVPVTALLLGAIVAGGLAVPDRLPRFARFARYIGYAVIAIMALQHAFGMLAGTLWWLRIFFGLAAAGYIYAGVLLSSRPVLRHVGSAKA
;
A
#
# COMPACT_ATOMS: atom_id res chain seq x y z
N MET A 1 -16.90 6.47 -19.66
CA MET A 1 -16.06 6.03 -18.52
C MET A 1 -14.64 6.54 -18.75
N SER A 2 -14.16 7.44 -17.89
CA SER A 2 -12.77 7.93 -17.95
C SER A 2 -11.81 6.75 -17.79
N ARG A 3 -11.07 6.40 -18.84
CA ARG A 3 -10.03 5.36 -18.74
C ARG A 3 -8.88 5.95 -17.96
N TRP A 4 -8.61 5.41 -16.78
CA TRP A 4 -7.47 5.83 -15.96
C TRP A 4 -6.16 5.58 -16.74
N SER A 5 -5.51 6.67 -17.14
CA SER A 5 -4.33 6.68 -18.03
C SER A 5 -2.99 6.42 -17.31
N ALA A 6 -3.02 6.13 -16.00
CA ALA A 6 -1.79 5.86 -15.26
C ALA A 6 -1.10 4.56 -15.71
N PRO A 7 0.25 4.48 -15.62
CA PRO A 7 1.01 3.25 -15.80
C PRO A 7 0.50 2.11 -14.92
N LEU A 8 0.63 0.86 -15.39
CA LEU A 8 0.15 -0.32 -14.68
C LEU A 8 0.79 -0.44 -13.28
N GLU A 9 2.06 -0.09 -13.15
CA GLU A 9 2.80 -0.12 -11.88
C GLU A 9 2.13 0.78 -10.84
N ILE A 10 1.66 1.97 -11.23
CA ILE A 10 0.94 2.88 -10.34
C ILE A 10 -0.41 2.28 -9.95
N LYS A 11 -1.11 1.64 -10.89
CA LYS A 11 -2.38 0.97 -10.59
C LYS A 11 -2.21 -0.16 -9.60
N VAL A 12 -1.16 -0.96 -9.77
CA VAL A 12 -0.83 -2.06 -8.86
C VAL A 12 -0.41 -1.53 -7.50
N ILE A 13 0.46 -0.52 -7.42
CA ILE A 13 0.84 0.13 -6.15
C ILE A 13 -0.40 0.66 -5.43
N THR A 14 -1.26 1.40 -6.12
CA THR A 14 -2.51 1.92 -5.53
C THR A 14 -3.42 0.78 -5.06
N GLY A 15 -3.56 -0.27 -5.87
CA GLY A 15 -4.34 -1.45 -5.51
C GLY A 15 -3.79 -2.16 -4.27
N LEU A 16 -2.46 -2.26 -4.12
CA LEU A 16 -1.82 -2.87 -2.95
C LEU A 16 -1.97 -1.98 -1.71
N LEU A 17 -1.66 -0.69 -1.81
CA LEU A 17 -1.73 0.25 -0.68
C LEU A 17 -3.15 0.35 -0.11
N LEU A 18 -4.17 0.43 -0.98
CA LEU A 18 -5.56 0.53 -0.57
C LEU A 18 -6.18 -0.83 -0.27
N GLY A 19 -5.94 -1.82 -1.12
CA GLY A 19 -6.54 -3.15 -1.00
C GLY A 19 -6.10 -3.87 0.27
N ILE A 20 -4.80 -3.84 0.59
CA ILE A 20 -4.29 -4.45 1.83
C ILE A 20 -4.91 -3.77 3.06
N ALA A 21 -4.95 -2.44 3.06
CA ALA A 21 -5.55 -1.69 4.16
C ALA A 21 -7.05 -1.98 4.32
N LEU A 22 -7.81 -2.06 3.23
CA LEU A 22 -9.23 -2.41 3.26
C LEU A 22 -9.47 -3.83 3.80
N VAL A 23 -8.69 -4.81 3.34
CA VAL A 23 -8.79 -6.17 3.89
C VAL A 23 -8.44 -6.18 5.39
N HIS A 24 -7.42 -5.42 5.80
CA HIS A 24 -7.05 -5.30 7.20
C HIS A 24 -8.19 -4.67 8.03
N ILE A 25 -8.88 -3.65 7.51
CA ILE A 25 -10.07 -3.08 8.17
C ILE A 25 -11.14 -4.15 8.34
N LEU A 26 -11.46 -4.92 7.29
CA LEU A 26 -12.47 -5.98 7.36
C LEU A 26 -12.12 -7.03 8.41
N LEU A 27 -10.86 -7.47 8.46
CA LEU A 27 -10.38 -8.39 9.50
C LEU A 27 -10.50 -7.78 10.89
N SER A 28 -10.18 -6.50 11.05
CA SER A 28 -10.26 -5.80 12.33
C SER A 28 -11.71 -5.60 12.80
N LEU A 29 -12.65 -5.44 11.88
CA LEU A 29 -14.09 -5.42 12.18
C LEU A 29 -14.57 -6.79 12.69
N VAL A 30 -14.06 -7.90 12.14
CA VAL A 30 -14.33 -9.23 12.70
C VAL A 30 -13.74 -9.35 14.10
N LEU A 31 -12.51 -8.88 14.32
CA LEU A 31 -11.85 -8.90 15.64
C LEU A 31 -12.51 -7.98 16.67
N LEU A 32 -13.32 -7.00 16.26
CA LEU A 32 -14.13 -6.20 17.19
C LEU A 32 -15.23 -7.00 17.89
N SER A 33 -15.64 -8.15 17.32
CA SER A 33 -16.58 -9.06 17.97
C SER A 33 -15.95 -9.87 19.11
N ALA A 34 -14.62 -9.87 19.25
CA ALA A 34 -13.93 -10.64 20.28
C ALA A 34 -14.07 -9.98 21.67
N PRO A 35 -14.26 -10.77 22.75
CA PRO A 35 -14.31 -10.24 24.11
C PRO A 35 -13.02 -9.50 24.49
N GLY A 36 -13.16 -8.32 25.10
CA GLY A 36 -12.02 -7.47 25.49
C GLY A 36 -11.42 -6.64 24.34
N SER A 37 -11.96 -6.77 23.13
CA SER A 37 -11.60 -5.94 21.99
C SER A 37 -12.08 -4.49 22.19
N THR A 38 -11.26 -3.53 21.78
CA THR A 38 -11.60 -2.10 21.79
C THR A 38 -11.44 -1.53 20.39
N GLY A 39 -12.07 -0.38 20.11
CA GLY A 39 -11.93 0.35 18.83
C GLY A 39 -10.48 0.65 18.41
N ARG A 40 -9.50 0.51 19.32
CA ARG A 40 -8.06 0.64 19.03
C ARG A 40 -7.57 -0.34 17.97
N VAL A 41 -8.21 -1.49 17.79
CA VAL A 41 -7.84 -2.45 16.72
C VAL A 41 -7.97 -1.86 15.31
N LEU A 42 -8.80 -0.81 15.13
CA LEU A 42 -8.95 -0.11 13.86
C LEU A 42 -7.88 0.96 13.61
N PHE A 43 -7.10 1.35 14.62
CA PHE A 43 -6.17 2.48 14.48
C PHE A 43 -5.13 2.24 13.39
N VAL A 44 -4.49 1.07 13.43
CA VAL A 44 -3.47 0.65 12.46
C VAL A 44 -4.04 0.52 11.03
N PRO A 45 -5.13 -0.23 10.77
CA PRO A 45 -5.64 -0.38 9.40
C PRO A 45 -6.25 0.90 8.84
N VAL A 46 -6.86 1.76 9.66
CA VAL A 46 -7.38 3.07 9.21
C VAL A 46 -6.24 4.02 8.88
N THR A 47 -5.20 4.10 9.72
CA THR A 47 -4.02 4.92 9.40
C THR A 47 -3.31 4.43 8.15
N ALA A 48 -3.19 3.10 7.96
CA ALA A 48 -2.66 2.52 6.73
C ALA A 48 -3.48 2.92 5.49
N LEU A 49 -4.82 2.91 5.59
CA LEU A 49 -5.70 3.33 4.50
C LEU A 49 -5.52 4.82 4.18
N LEU A 50 -5.49 5.69 5.19
CA LEU A 50 -5.33 7.13 4.99
C LEU A 50 -3.97 7.46 4.36
N LEU A 51 -2.89 6.89 4.87
CA LEU A 51 -1.54 7.08 4.31
C LEU A 51 -1.45 6.50 2.91
N GLY A 52 -2.02 5.30 2.68
CA GLY A 52 -2.11 4.68 1.37
C GLY A 52 -2.88 5.52 0.36
N ALA A 53 -3.99 6.14 0.77
CA ALA A 53 -4.81 7.02 -0.07
C ALA A 53 -4.09 8.33 -0.41
N ILE A 54 -3.36 8.93 0.53
CA ILE A 54 -2.55 10.12 0.28
C ILE A 54 -1.47 9.81 -0.77
N VAL A 55 -0.75 8.69 -0.60
CA VAL A 55 0.29 8.26 -1.53
C VAL A 55 -0.32 7.93 -2.90
N ALA A 56 -1.40 7.13 -2.94
CA ALA A 56 -2.09 6.77 -4.16
C ALA A 56 -2.62 7.98 -4.92
N GLY A 57 -3.22 8.95 -4.22
CA GLY A 57 -3.71 10.20 -4.80
C GLY A 57 -2.58 11.04 -5.39
N GLY A 58 -1.44 11.13 -4.70
CA GLY A 58 -0.26 11.83 -5.22
C GLY A 58 0.40 11.14 -6.42
N LEU A 59 0.30 9.82 -6.52
CA LEU A 59 0.79 9.05 -7.67
C LEU A 59 -0.18 9.06 -8.85
N ALA A 60 -1.49 9.20 -8.62
CA ALA A 60 -2.53 9.13 -9.65
C ALA A 60 -2.64 10.40 -10.51
N VAL A 61 -2.11 11.54 -10.05
CA VAL A 61 -2.23 12.84 -10.75
C VAL A 61 -0.86 13.48 -11.03
N PRO A 62 0.03 12.80 -11.79
CA PRO A 62 1.38 13.29 -12.01
C PRO A 62 1.43 14.59 -12.84
N ASP A 63 0.52 14.74 -13.80
CA ASP A 63 0.55 15.84 -14.79
C ASP A 63 0.05 17.17 -14.24
N ARG A 64 -0.81 17.16 -13.20
CA ARG A 64 -1.33 18.40 -12.59
C ARG A 64 -0.40 18.98 -11.54
N LEU A 65 0.36 18.15 -10.82
CA LEU A 65 1.27 18.61 -9.76
C LEU A 65 2.59 17.79 -9.73
N PRO A 66 3.59 18.13 -10.56
CA PRO A 66 4.85 17.39 -10.66
C PRO A 66 5.74 17.46 -9.41
N ARG A 67 5.59 18.49 -8.56
CA ARG A 67 6.26 18.55 -7.25
C ARG A 67 5.62 17.62 -6.23
N PHE A 68 4.28 17.55 -6.24
CA PHE A 68 3.52 16.69 -5.35
C PHE A 68 3.73 15.21 -5.69
N ALA A 69 3.80 14.86 -6.97
CA ALA A 69 4.09 13.49 -7.40
C ALA A 69 5.48 13.00 -6.93
N ARG A 70 6.51 13.88 -6.95
CA ARG A 70 7.83 13.53 -6.39
C ARG A 70 7.78 13.34 -4.88
N PHE A 71 7.10 14.23 -4.17
CA PHE A 71 6.93 14.14 -2.72
C PHE A 71 6.16 12.88 -2.30
N ALA A 72 5.08 12.56 -3.01
CA ALA A 72 4.28 11.36 -2.80
C ALA A 72 5.08 10.07 -2.96
N ARG A 73 6.12 10.05 -3.82
CA ARG A 73 7.02 8.90 -3.93
C ARG A 73 7.92 8.73 -2.70
N TYR A 74 8.51 9.81 -2.20
CA TYR A 74 9.35 9.74 -1.00
C TYR A 74 8.53 9.31 0.22
N ILE A 75 7.35 9.91 0.39
CA ILE A 75 6.40 9.46 1.42
C ILE A 75 6.00 8.01 1.17
N GLY A 76 5.75 7.63 -0.08
CA GLY A 76 5.40 6.27 -0.47
C GLY A 76 6.40 5.23 0.04
N TYR A 77 7.71 5.48 -0.11
CA TYR A 77 8.73 4.58 0.45
C TYR A 77 8.67 4.48 1.97
N ALA A 78 8.51 5.61 2.67
CA ALA A 78 8.41 5.60 4.13
C ALA A 78 7.17 4.82 4.60
N VAL A 79 6.01 5.08 3.99
CA VAL A 79 4.75 4.37 4.28
C VAL A 79 4.91 2.88 4.01
N ILE A 80 5.45 2.51 2.85
CA ILE A 80 5.68 1.11 2.48
C ILE A 80 6.60 0.41 3.48
N ALA A 81 7.72 1.03 3.86
CA ALA A 81 8.67 0.45 4.79
C ALA A 81 8.05 0.24 6.19
N ILE A 82 7.38 1.27 6.72
CA ILE A 82 6.71 1.20 8.02
C ILE A 82 5.62 0.12 8.01
N MET A 83 4.78 0.09 6.97
CA MET A 83 3.68 -0.86 6.87
C MET A 83 4.18 -2.29 6.64
N ALA A 84 5.19 -2.48 5.80
CA ALA A 84 5.81 -3.80 5.61
C ALA A 84 6.37 -4.35 6.93
N LEU A 85 7.09 -3.52 7.68
CA LEU A 85 7.66 -3.90 8.97
C LEU A 85 6.57 -4.20 10.01
N GLN A 86 5.54 -3.35 10.08
CA GLN A 86 4.41 -3.54 10.97
C GLN A 86 3.65 -4.84 10.68
N HIS A 87 3.44 -5.19 9.40
CA HIS A 87 2.82 -6.48 9.05
C HIS A 87 3.77 -7.65 9.29
N ALA A 88 5.08 -7.51 9.09
CA ALA A 88 6.05 -8.55 9.45
C ALA A 88 6.04 -8.84 10.97
N PHE A 89 6.00 -7.81 11.81
CA PHE A 89 5.83 -8.00 13.25
C PHE A 89 4.46 -8.60 13.60
N GLY A 90 3.38 -8.21 12.90
CA GLY A 90 2.07 -8.83 13.04
C GLY A 90 2.08 -10.33 12.72
N MET A 91 2.83 -10.76 11.70
CA MET A 91 3.00 -12.18 11.36
C MET A 91 3.74 -12.96 12.45
N LEU A 92 4.73 -12.34 13.10
CA LEU A 92 5.50 -12.95 14.20
C LEU A 92 4.69 -13.01 15.51
N ALA A 93 3.90 -11.97 15.79
CA ALA A 93 3.09 -11.86 17.00
C ALA A 93 1.76 -12.62 16.92
N GLY A 94 1.25 -12.88 15.71
CA GLY A 94 -0.06 -13.50 15.50
C GLY A 94 -0.15 -14.92 16.04
N THR A 95 -1.17 -15.20 16.84
CA THR A 95 -1.46 -16.55 17.38
C THR A 95 -2.28 -17.40 16.41
N LEU A 96 -3.21 -16.77 15.68
CA LEU A 96 -4.05 -17.45 14.69
C LEU A 96 -3.30 -17.61 13.37
N TRP A 97 -3.18 -18.86 12.89
CA TRP A 97 -2.39 -19.19 11.70
C TRP A 97 -2.84 -18.41 10.45
N TRP A 98 -4.14 -18.24 10.24
CA TRP A 98 -4.68 -17.54 9.07
C TRP A 98 -4.39 -16.03 9.11
N LEU A 99 -4.33 -15.41 10.29
CA LEU A 99 -3.88 -14.02 10.44
C LEU A 99 -2.40 -13.88 10.09
N ARG A 100 -1.56 -14.85 10.48
CA ARG A 100 -0.13 -14.83 10.13
C ARG A 100 0.08 -14.87 8.62
N ILE A 101 -0.71 -15.67 7.90
CA ILE A 101 -0.69 -15.70 6.43
C ILE A 101 -1.06 -14.35 5.85
N PHE A 102 -2.16 -13.75 6.33
CA PHE A 102 -2.56 -12.41 5.90
C PHE A 102 -1.43 -11.38 6.12
N PHE A 103 -0.85 -11.35 7.32
CA PHE A 103 0.23 -10.43 7.67
C PHE A 103 1.50 -10.67 6.83
N GLY A 104 1.86 -11.93 6.57
CA GLY A 104 2.99 -12.27 5.70
C GLY A 104 2.76 -11.82 4.24
N LEU A 105 1.57 -12.09 3.69
CA LEU A 105 1.18 -11.65 2.35
C LEU A 105 1.11 -10.13 2.24
N ALA A 106 0.57 -9.45 3.26
CA ALA A 106 0.52 -8.00 3.32
C ALA A 106 1.93 -7.40 3.33
N ALA A 107 2.84 -7.93 4.16
CA ALA A 107 4.23 -7.50 4.20
C ALA A 107 4.91 -7.67 2.82
N ALA A 108 4.75 -8.84 2.20
CA ALA A 108 5.26 -9.09 0.85
C ALA A 108 4.66 -8.13 -0.20
N GLY A 109 3.35 -7.85 -0.09
CA GLY A 109 2.65 -6.90 -0.95
C GLY A 109 3.19 -5.48 -0.83
N TYR A 110 3.46 -5.00 0.39
CA TYR A 110 4.11 -3.70 0.60
C TYR A 110 5.54 -3.69 0.04
N ILE A 111 6.35 -4.72 0.28
CA ILE A 111 7.70 -4.82 -0.28
C ILE A 111 7.66 -4.78 -1.81
N TYR A 112 6.73 -5.51 -2.43
CA TYR A 112 6.55 -5.51 -3.87
C TYR A 112 6.10 -4.13 -4.40
N ALA A 113 5.22 -3.43 -3.70
CA ALA A 113 4.87 -2.04 -4.02
C ALA A 113 6.10 -1.12 -3.95
N GLY A 114 7.01 -1.35 -3.00
CA GLY A 114 8.29 -0.63 -2.89
C GLY A 114 9.20 -0.88 -4.09
N VAL A 115 9.31 -2.14 -4.51
CA VAL A 115 10.05 -2.52 -5.73
C VAL A 115 9.45 -1.82 -6.95
N LEU A 116 8.12 -1.88 -7.15
CA LEU A 116 7.47 -1.19 -8.27
C LEU A 116 7.69 0.34 -8.23
N LEU A 117 7.67 0.94 -7.05
CA LEU A 117 7.93 2.37 -6.88
C LEU A 117 9.37 2.74 -7.27
N SER A 118 10.33 1.84 -7.03
CA SER A 118 11.74 1.98 -7.41
C SER A 118 12.01 1.72 -8.88
N SER A 119 11.34 0.75 -9.50
CA SER A 119 11.52 0.37 -10.90
C SER A 119 11.15 1.49 -11.86
N ARG A 120 10.36 2.49 -11.40
CA ARG A 120 9.68 3.49 -12.24
C ARG A 120 8.80 2.78 -13.30
N PRO A 121 8.00 3.47 -14.13
CA PRO A 121 7.42 2.79 -15.27
C PRO A 121 8.61 2.26 -16.07
N VAL A 122 8.60 0.97 -16.38
CA VAL A 122 9.66 0.24 -17.12
C VAL A 122 9.98 0.88 -18.50
N LEU A 123 9.32 1.98 -18.86
CA LEU A 123 9.19 2.59 -20.18
C LEU A 123 9.77 3.99 -20.38
N ARG A 124 10.58 4.57 -19.48
CA ARG A 124 11.55 5.56 -20.00
C ARG A 124 12.55 4.90 -20.97
N HIS A 125 12.68 3.56 -20.93
CA HIS A 125 13.72 2.80 -21.64
C HIS A 125 13.28 1.97 -22.86
N VAL A 126 12.01 1.55 -23.03
CA VAL A 126 11.57 1.12 -24.40
C VAL A 126 11.35 2.37 -25.28
N GLY A 127 11.19 3.55 -24.68
CA GLY A 127 11.28 4.84 -25.37
C GLY A 127 12.71 5.30 -25.69
N SER A 128 13.76 4.59 -25.26
CA SER A 128 15.13 4.78 -25.76
C SER A 128 15.47 3.83 -26.92
N ALA A 129 14.52 2.97 -27.32
CA ALA A 129 14.58 2.19 -28.57
C ALA A 129 13.98 2.97 -29.77
N LYS A 130 13.94 4.31 -29.66
CA LYS A 130 13.84 5.25 -30.77
C LYS A 130 14.95 6.28 -30.60
N ALA A 131 16.17 5.86 -30.86
CA ALA A 131 17.22 6.74 -31.39
C ALA A 131 17.07 6.73 -32.92
#